data_AF-A0A1M4NEG4-F1
#
_entry.id   AF-A0A1M4NEG4-F1
#
_cell.length_a   1.000
_cell.length_b   1.000
_cell.length_c   1.000
_cell.angle_alpha   90.00
_cell.angle_beta   90.00
_cell.angle_gamma   90.00
#
_symmetry.space_group_name_H-M   'P 1'
#
loop_
_entity.id
_entity.type
_entity.pdbx_description
1 polymer ?
#
loop_
_entity_poly.entity_id
_entity_poly.type
_entity_poly.pdbx_seq_one_letter_code
_entity_poly.pdbx_strand_id
1 'polypeptide(L)'
;MGYELVTIENVNRIKELLKNTALNDNIEIKIPNLDLSLTVDSVSVTMQNEEFLEEYSLDMEKVYFMYQESTHVLKIRNREYELFFNLGEWGYKTRIPKSHLVLGTNPLKFGSDYFCQIELSQAVEDDNYIYIIKNITKLAGEGAISRLNNGLGKDRDRKHQRRTELVDRLNAEVISYNNNDWLCIYKIDKDNLNNGDYYEEMFYEFMQQYLIYALTIESIVSEK
;
A
#
# COMPACT_ATOMS: atom_id res chain seq x y z
N MET A 1 6.75 9.51 -24.63
CA MET A 1 7.68 9.42 -23.49
C MET A 1 7.50 8.04 -22.90
N GLY A 2 8.60 7.32 -22.65
CA GLY A 2 8.54 5.97 -22.08
C GLY A 2 8.73 6.02 -20.57
N TYR A 3 8.20 5.03 -19.87
CA TYR A 3 8.48 4.82 -18.45
C TYR A 3 9.74 3.97 -18.29
N GLU A 4 10.52 4.25 -17.24
CA GLU A 4 11.65 3.43 -16.80
C GLU A 4 11.43 2.94 -15.37
N LEU A 5 12.19 1.92 -14.93
CA LEU A 5 12.13 1.49 -13.53
C LEU A 5 12.67 2.61 -12.63
N VAL A 6 12.04 2.80 -11.48
CA VAL A 6 12.44 3.82 -10.50
C VAL A 6 13.92 3.68 -10.10
N THR A 7 14.59 4.81 -9.89
CA THR A 7 15.99 4.81 -9.42
C THR A 7 16.12 4.42 -7.95
N ILE A 8 17.31 3.96 -7.55
CA ILE A 8 17.63 3.68 -6.15
C ILE A 8 17.53 4.94 -5.29
N GLU A 9 17.98 6.08 -5.83
CA GLU A 9 17.94 7.38 -5.15
C GLU A 9 16.50 7.78 -4.81
N ASN A 10 15.61 7.71 -5.79
CA ASN A 10 14.19 8.04 -5.61
C ASN A 10 13.51 7.11 -4.60
N VAL A 11 13.76 5.80 -4.68
CA VAL A 11 13.21 4.86 -3.68
C VAL A 11 13.76 5.15 -2.28
N ASN A 12 15.04 5.50 -2.15
CA ASN A 12 15.60 5.86 -0.85
C ASN A 12 14.94 7.12 -0.27
N ARG A 13 14.69 8.16 -1.09
CA ARG A 13 13.95 9.35 -0.65
C ARG A 13 12.53 9.02 -0.19
N ILE A 14 11.82 8.19 -0.95
CA ILE A 14 10.46 7.73 -0.56
C ILE A 14 10.52 6.99 0.78
N LYS A 15 11.51 6.13 1.00
CA LYS A 15 11.68 5.43 2.28
C LYS A 15 11.94 6.41 3.42
N GLU A 16 12.78 7.43 3.25
CA GLU A 16 13.02 8.43 4.28
C GLU A 16 11.76 9.23 4.60
N LEU A 17 10.97 9.60 3.59
CA LEU A 17 9.65 10.23 3.78
C LEU A 17 8.73 9.32 4.61
N LEU A 18 8.64 8.03 4.29
CA LEU A 18 7.75 7.11 5.01
C LEU A 18 8.14 6.89 6.47
N LYS A 19 9.42 7.02 6.81
CA LYS A 19 9.95 6.73 8.16
C LYS A 19 9.94 7.94 9.08
N ASN A 20 10.10 9.13 8.52
CA ASN A 20 10.46 10.32 9.28
C ASN A 20 9.41 11.43 9.21
N THR A 21 8.26 11.17 8.60
CA THR A 21 7.21 12.17 8.37
C THR A 21 5.96 11.84 9.15
N ALA A 22 5.37 12.88 9.76
CA ALA A 22 4.10 12.79 10.46
C ALA A 22 2.93 13.12 9.53
N LEU A 23 1.72 12.81 9.97
CA LEU A 23 0.50 13.16 9.27
C LEU A 23 0.15 14.64 9.54
N ASN A 24 -0.23 15.40 8.51
CA ASN A 24 -0.64 16.81 8.64
C ASN A 24 -2.16 17.04 8.61
N ASP A 25 -2.96 16.03 8.27
CA ASP A 25 -4.42 16.11 8.28
C ASP A 25 -5.04 14.73 8.56
N ASN A 26 -6.29 14.68 8.99
CA ASN A 26 -6.96 13.44 9.34
C ASN A 26 -7.28 12.60 8.10
N ILE A 27 -7.07 11.29 8.20
CA ILE A 27 -7.56 10.32 7.22
C ILE A 27 -8.87 9.72 7.74
N GLU A 28 -9.95 9.94 7.01
CA GLU A 28 -11.27 9.36 7.28
C GLU A 28 -11.75 8.54 6.08
N ILE A 29 -11.95 7.23 6.28
CA ILE A 29 -12.41 6.32 5.23
C ILE A 29 -13.61 5.52 5.73
N LYS A 30 -14.65 5.41 4.91
CA LYS A 30 -15.83 4.58 5.17
C LYS A 30 -16.10 3.68 3.98
N ILE A 31 -16.27 2.38 4.24
CA ILE A 31 -16.57 1.37 3.22
C ILE A 31 -17.88 0.67 3.62
N PRO A 32 -19.05 1.15 3.12
CA PRO A 32 -20.35 0.74 3.64
C PRO A 32 -20.66 -0.76 3.54
N ASN A 33 -20.27 -1.41 2.43
CA ASN A 33 -20.54 -2.84 2.24
C ASN A 33 -19.77 -3.75 3.22
N LEU A 34 -18.70 -3.23 3.84
CA LEU A 34 -17.93 -3.93 4.88
C LEU A 34 -18.40 -3.58 6.29
N ASP A 35 -19.27 -2.57 6.46
CA ASP A 35 -19.53 -1.92 7.75
C ASP A 35 -18.21 -1.46 8.40
N LEU A 36 -17.37 -0.79 7.59
CA LEU A 36 -16.01 -0.41 7.94
C LEU A 36 -15.88 1.11 8.03
N SER A 37 -15.23 1.57 9.10
CA SER A 37 -14.78 2.95 9.27
C SER A 37 -13.34 2.99 9.77
N LEU A 38 -12.55 3.91 9.25
CA LEU A 38 -11.19 4.19 9.65
C LEU A 38 -11.06 5.70 9.91
N THR A 39 -10.48 6.05 11.05
CA THR A 39 -10.16 7.43 11.40
C THR A 39 -8.75 7.46 11.99
N VAL A 40 -7.89 8.29 11.42
CA VAL A 40 -6.49 8.44 11.81
C VAL A 40 -6.18 9.93 11.89
N ASP A 41 -5.55 10.37 12.99
CA ASP A 41 -5.07 11.75 13.18
C ASP A 41 -3.53 11.84 13.25
N SER A 42 -2.85 10.71 13.39
CA SER A 42 -1.42 10.67 13.61
C SER A 42 -0.84 9.29 13.27
N VAL A 43 0.49 9.19 13.30
CA VAL A 43 1.23 7.94 13.20
C VAL A 43 2.25 7.84 14.32
N SER A 44 2.59 6.61 14.74
CA SER A 44 3.65 6.41 15.72
C SER A 44 5.01 6.80 15.15
N VAL A 45 5.99 6.99 16.02
CA VAL A 45 7.40 6.95 15.59
C VAL A 45 7.70 5.59 14.95
N THR A 46 8.62 5.59 13.98
CA THR A 46 9.13 4.38 13.36
C THR A 46 9.89 3.54 14.38
N MET A 47 9.59 2.25 14.44
CA MET A 47 10.22 1.30 15.34
C MET A 47 10.65 0.03 14.61
N GLN A 48 11.60 -0.71 15.15
CA GLN A 48 11.94 -2.03 14.62
C GLN A 48 10.76 -2.99 14.81
N ASN A 49 10.46 -3.79 13.80
CA ASN A 49 9.54 -4.90 13.94
C ASN A 49 10.30 -6.12 14.48
N GLU A 50 10.30 -6.26 15.81
CA GLU A 50 11.01 -7.36 16.49
C GLU A 50 10.48 -8.74 16.11
N GLU A 51 9.18 -8.90 15.83
CA GLU A 51 8.62 -10.16 15.35
C GLU A 51 9.27 -10.59 14.03
N PHE A 52 9.41 -9.66 13.08
CA PHE A 52 10.08 -9.94 11.80
C PHE A 52 11.56 -10.24 11.96
N LEU A 53 12.23 -9.48 12.82
CA LEU A 53 13.67 -9.63 13.04
C LEU A 53 13.99 -10.95 13.73
N GLU A 54 13.28 -11.28 14.81
CA GLU A 54 13.54 -12.45 15.64
C GLU A 54 13.06 -13.75 14.98
N GLU A 55 11.85 -13.78 14.41
CA GLU A 55 11.27 -15.00 13.88
C GLU A 55 11.70 -15.29 12.43
N TYR A 56 11.89 -14.25 11.62
CA TYR A 56 12.13 -14.39 10.18
C TYR A 56 13.50 -13.89 9.74
N SER A 57 14.28 -13.27 10.63
CA SER A 57 15.55 -12.60 10.27
C SER A 57 15.38 -11.59 9.13
N LEU A 58 14.23 -10.91 9.11
CA LEU A 58 13.90 -9.88 8.12
C LEU A 58 13.93 -8.51 8.79
N ASP A 59 14.74 -7.61 8.23
CA ASP A 59 14.82 -6.25 8.75
C ASP A 59 13.65 -5.40 8.22
N MET A 60 12.65 -5.22 9.09
CA MET A 60 11.43 -4.48 8.82
C MET A 60 11.20 -3.46 9.92
N GLU A 61 10.89 -2.25 9.52
CA GLU A 61 10.43 -1.20 10.42
C GLU A 61 8.90 -1.13 10.39
N LYS A 62 8.29 -0.72 11.50
CA LYS A 62 6.85 -0.66 11.72
C LYS A 62 6.43 0.75 12.12
N VAL A 63 5.28 1.17 11.61
CA VAL A 63 4.60 2.42 11.96
C VAL A 63 3.13 2.12 12.19
N TYR A 64 2.59 2.48 13.35
CA TYR A 64 1.17 2.37 13.65
C TYR A 64 0.43 3.61 13.18
N PHE A 65 -0.77 3.41 12.64
CA PHE A 65 -1.74 4.49 12.49
C PHE A 65 -2.44 4.72 13.82
N MET A 66 -2.66 5.98 14.17
CA MET A 66 -3.16 6.37 15.49
C MET A 66 -4.31 7.37 15.40
N TYR A 67 -5.20 7.30 16.39
CA TYR A 67 -6.25 8.27 16.64
C TYR A 67 -6.36 8.49 18.15
N GLN A 68 -6.19 9.74 18.59
CA GLN A 68 -6.22 10.09 20.01
C GLN A 68 -5.35 9.16 20.88
N GLU A 69 -4.09 8.95 20.46
CA GLU A 69 -3.11 8.07 21.10
C GLU A 69 -3.43 6.56 21.08
N SER A 70 -4.50 6.13 20.41
CA SER A 70 -4.87 4.72 20.26
C SER A 70 -4.44 4.15 18.90
N THR A 71 -3.92 2.93 18.89
CA THR A 71 -3.61 2.17 17.66
C THR A 71 -4.84 1.52 17.02
N HIS A 72 -5.95 1.41 17.77
CA HIS A 72 -7.18 0.72 17.34
C HIS A 72 -8.06 1.63 16.46
N VAL A 73 -7.54 1.98 15.29
CA VAL A 73 -8.14 2.98 14.38
C VAL A 73 -9.11 2.39 13.35
N LEU A 74 -9.03 1.09 13.11
CA LEU A 74 -9.84 0.40 12.11
C LEU A 74 -11.03 -0.29 12.77
N LYS A 75 -12.24 0.19 12.50
CA LYS A 75 -13.48 -0.43 12.98
C LYS A 75 -14.16 -1.18 11.86
N ILE A 76 -14.50 -2.45 12.11
CA ILE A 76 -15.27 -3.28 11.17
C ILE A 76 -16.38 -3.97 11.95
N ARG A 77 -17.63 -3.62 11.65
CA ARG A 77 -18.81 -3.97 12.43
C ARG A 77 -18.65 -3.47 13.88
N ASN A 78 -18.78 -4.37 14.85
CA ASN A 78 -18.69 -4.06 16.27
C ASN A 78 -17.30 -4.38 16.87
N ARG A 79 -16.25 -4.43 16.05
CA ARG A 79 -14.89 -4.74 16.48
C ARG A 79 -13.91 -3.69 15.99
N GLU A 80 -12.91 -3.43 16.81
CA GLU A 80 -11.82 -2.50 16.55
C GLU A 80 -10.52 -3.28 16.39
N TYR A 81 -9.66 -2.77 15.53
CA TYR A 81 -8.44 -3.41 15.08
C TYR A 81 -7.33 -2.37 15.00
N GLU A 82 -6.13 -2.81 15.34
CA GLU A 82 -4.92 -2.07 15.03
C GLU A 82 -4.71 -1.99 13.52
N LEU A 83 -4.09 -0.91 13.08
CA LEU A 83 -3.63 -0.75 11.70
C LEU A 83 -2.20 -0.23 11.71
N PHE A 84 -1.35 -0.82 10.89
CA PHE A 84 0.04 -0.42 10.77
C PHE A 84 0.54 -0.68 9.35
N PHE A 85 1.64 -0.03 8.99
CA PHE A 85 2.45 -0.46 7.86
C PHE A 85 3.84 -0.89 8.32
N ASN A 86 4.43 -1.81 7.56
CA ASN A 86 5.84 -2.17 7.69
C ASN A 86 6.58 -1.81 6.41
N LEU A 87 7.83 -1.37 6.54
CA LEU A 87 8.72 -1.04 5.45
C LEU A 87 10.07 -1.73 5.65
N GLY A 88 10.53 -2.51 4.67
CA GLY A 88 11.81 -3.20 4.80
C GLY A 88 11.99 -4.40 3.88
N GLU A 89 12.70 -5.39 4.39
CA GLU A 89 12.97 -6.65 3.69
C GLU A 89 11.74 -7.56 3.65
N TRP A 90 11.70 -8.42 2.64
CA TRP A 90 10.65 -9.43 2.53
C TRP A 90 11.26 -10.77 2.12
N GLY A 91 10.48 -11.86 2.21
CA GLY A 91 10.94 -13.23 1.96
C GLY A 91 11.45 -13.55 0.55
N TYR A 92 11.67 -12.55 -0.31
CA TYR A 92 12.33 -12.67 -1.61
C TYR A 92 13.23 -11.47 -1.90
N LYS A 93 14.22 -11.67 -2.77
CA LYS A 93 15.17 -10.62 -3.16
C LYS A 93 14.50 -9.60 -4.09
N THR A 94 14.51 -8.34 -3.68
CA THR A 94 14.04 -7.20 -4.48
C THR A 94 15.19 -6.57 -5.28
N ARG A 95 14.87 -5.80 -6.33
CA ARG A 95 15.87 -5.08 -7.13
C ARG A 95 16.55 -3.97 -6.32
N ILE A 96 15.78 -3.25 -5.51
CA ILE A 96 16.25 -2.23 -4.59
C ILE A 96 16.01 -2.79 -3.18
N PRO A 97 17.02 -2.93 -2.31
CA PRO A 97 16.82 -3.50 -0.97
C PRO A 97 15.87 -2.67 -0.09
N LYS A 98 15.21 -3.37 0.84
CA LYS A 98 14.36 -2.78 1.89
C LYS A 98 13.24 -1.88 1.35
N SER A 99 12.62 -2.29 0.25
CA SER A 99 11.63 -1.50 -0.50
C SER A 99 10.22 -2.09 -0.45
N HIS A 100 10.01 -3.12 0.38
CA HIS A 100 8.72 -3.76 0.51
C HIS A 100 7.87 -3.03 1.55
N LEU A 101 6.68 -2.60 1.16
CA LEU A 101 5.73 -1.90 2.01
C LEU A 101 4.50 -2.77 2.21
N VAL A 102 4.09 -2.99 3.46
CA VAL A 102 3.03 -3.94 3.81
C VAL A 102 2.07 -3.32 4.79
N LEU A 103 0.77 -3.31 4.49
CA LEU A 103 -0.27 -2.98 5.46
C LEU A 103 -0.68 -4.21 6.23
N GLY A 104 -0.81 -4.04 7.54
CA GLY A 104 -1.25 -5.09 8.43
C GLY A 104 -2.23 -4.63 9.50
N THR A 105 -2.91 -5.60 10.08
CA THR A 105 -3.94 -5.38 11.10
C THR A 105 -3.92 -6.48 12.15
N ASN A 106 -4.19 -6.11 13.40
CA ASN A 106 -4.23 -7.03 14.53
C ASN A 106 -5.46 -6.72 15.40
N PRO A 107 -6.26 -7.71 15.82
CA PRO A 107 -6.23 -9.12 15.41
C PRO A 107 -6.57 -9.37 13.94
N LEU A 108 -6.14 -10.52 13.41
CA LEU A 108 -6.35 -10.94 12.02
C LEU A 108 -7.82 -10.80 11.57
N LYS A 109 -8.06 -9.85 10.66
CA LYS A 109 -9.41 -9.61 10.10
C LYS A 109 -9.53 -10.01 8.64
N PHE A 110 -8.56 -9.61 7.82
CA PHE A 110 -8.58 -9.86 6.40
C PHE A 110 -7.95 -11.22 6.06
N GLY A 111 -8.02 -12.23 6.92
CA GLY A 111 -7.47 -13.56 6.62
C GLY A 111 -5.94 -13.64 6.53
N SER A 112 -5.24 -12.53 6.78
CA SER A 112 -3.80 -12.41 6.96
C SER A 112 -3.54 -11.17 7.83
N ASP A 113 -2.49 -11.22 8.65
CA ASP A 113 -1.99 -10.05 9.38
C ASP A 113 -1.40 -9.01 8.43
N TYR A 114 -1.13 -9.39 7.17
CA TYR A 114 -0.52 -8.59 6.12
C TYR A 114 -1.38 -8.63 4.85
N PHE A 115 -2.38 -7.75 4.79
CA PHE A 115 -3.46 -7.87 3.80
C PHE A 115 -3.23 -7.09 2.51
N CYS A 116 -2.30 -6.13 2.50
CA CYS A 116 -1.92 -5.38 1.31
C CYS A 116 -0.41 -5.18 1.23
N GLN A 117 0.14 -5.24 0.02
CA GLN A 117 1.58 -5.16 -0.22
C GLN A 117 1.86 -4.30 -1.46
N ILE A 118 2.87 -3.44 -1.37
CA ILE A 118 3.46 -2.66 -2.46
C ILE A 118 4.95 -2.94 -2.49
N GLU A 119 5.52 -3.04 -3.69
CA GLU A 119 6.95 -3.18 -3.87
C GLU A 119 7.49 -1.92 -4.53
N LEU A 120 8.13 -1.03 -3.76
CA LEU A 120 8.62 0.25 -4.28
C LEU A 120 9.68 0.05 -5.37
N SER A 121 10.41 -1.06 -5.36
CA SER A 121 11.39 -1.35 -6.42
C SER A 121 10.76 -1.68 -7.78
N GLN A 122 9.44 -1.91 -7.84
CA GLN A 122 8.65 -2.07 -9.05
C GLN A 122 8.01 -0.78 -9.56
N ALA A 123 8.11 0.33 -8.80
CA ALA A 123 7.67 1.64 -9.29
C ALA A 123 8.37 2.00 -10.61
N VAL A 124 7.71 2.84 -11.40
CA VAL A 124 8.26 3.38 -12.64
C VAL A 124 8.36 4.89 -12.54
N GLU A 125 9.18 5.51 -13.37
CA GLU A 125 9.34 6.95 -13.43
C GLU A 125 9.46 7.46 -14.88
N ASP A 126 9.10 8.72 -15.06
CA ASP A 126 9.44 9.53 -16.23
C ASP A 126 10.31 10.72 -15.78
N ASP A 127 10.51 11.72 -16.64
CA ASP A 127 11.36 12.88 -16.32
C ASP A 127 10.89 13.65 -15.08
N ASN A 128 9.58 13.70 -14.82
CA ASN A 128 8.97 14.57 -13.81
C ASN A 128 8.36 13.80 -12.64
N TYR A 129 7.95 12.54 -12.85
CA TYR A 129 7.13 11.81 -11.89
C TYR A 129 7.65 10.42 -11.58
N ILE A 130 7.34 9.94 -10.37
CA ILE A 130 7.47 8.55 -9.95
C ILE A 130 6.05 8.01 -9.72
N TYR A 131 5.79 6.81 -10.22
CA TYR A 131 4.49 6.16 -10.15
C TYR A 131 4.60 4.90 -9.29
N ILE A 132 3.96 4.91 -8.13
CA ILE A 132 3.81 3.73 -7.28
C ILE A 132 2.71 2.87 -7.88
N ILE A 133 3.09 1.71 -8.41
CA ILE A 133 2.21 0.91 -9.27
C ILE A 133 1.99 -0.50 -8.74
N LYS A 134 0.90 -1.14 -9.19
CA LYS A 134 0.63 -2.56 -8.94
C LYS A 134 0.12 -3.27 -10.18
N ASN A 135 0.59 -4.50 -10.39
CA ASN A 135 0.31 -5.25 -11.61
C ASN A 135 -1.14 -5.76 -11.60
N ILE A 136 -1.90 -5.38 -12.63
CA ILE A 136 -3.28 -5.84 -12.84
C ILE A 136 -3.41 -6.86 -13.97
N THR A 137 -2.38 -7.06 -14.80
CA THR A 137 -2.38 -8.14 -15.80
C THR A 137 -2.20 -9.53 -15.17
N LYS A 138 -1.32 -9.66 -14.18
CA LYS A 138 -0.92 -10.94 -13.60
C LYS A 138 -1.91 -11.40 -12.54
N LEU A 139 -2.19 -12.71 -12.56
CA LEU A 139 -3.00 -13.37 -11.53
C LEU A 139 -2.17 -13.91 -10.36
N ALA A 140 -0.86 -14.11 -10.55
CA ALA A 140 0.06 -14.61 -9.54
C ALA A 140 1.49 -14.15 -9.82
N GLY A 141 2.39 -14.35 -8.85
CA GLY A 141 3.78 -13.95 -8.92
C GLY A 141 4.02 -12.51 -8.47
N GLU A 142 5.25 -12.04 -8.67
CA GLU A 142 5.69 -10.72 -8.22
C GLU A 142 4.81 -9.59 -8.77
N GLY A 143 4.45 -8.65 -7.89
CA GLY A 143 3.63 -7.49 -8.22
C GLY A 143 2.13 -7.78 -8.41
N ALA A 144 1.71 -9.05 -8.48
CA ALA A 144 0.30 -9.40 -8.68
C ALA A 144 -0.56 -9.11 -7.44
N ILE A 145 -1.81 -8.71 -7.68
CA ILE A 145 -2.83 -8.57 -6.63
C ILE A 145 -3.52 -9.93 -6.44
N SER A 146 -2.82 -10.87 -5.79
CA SER A 146 -3.36 -12.23 -5.55
C SER A 146 -4.62 -12.21 -4.70
N ARG A 147 -4.76 -11.21 -3.83
CA ARG A 147 -5.90 -11.00 -2.93
C ARG A 147 -7.25 -11.00 -3.64
N LEU A 148 -7.34 -10.34 -4.80
CA LEU A 148 -8.58 -10.29 -5.61
C LEU A 148 -9.04 -11.65 -6.12
N ASN A 149 -8.15 -12.66 -6.12
CA ASN A 149 -8.50 -14.00 -6.55
C ASN A 149 -9.27 -14.81 -5.49
N ASN A 150 -9.30 -14.34 -4.24
CA ASN A 150 -9.88 -15.08 -3.13
C ASN A 150 -11.37 -15.40 -3.37
N GLY A 151 -11.74 -16.65 -3.12
CA GLY A 151 -13.11 -17.15 -3.32
C GLY A 151 -13.49 -17.53 -4.75
N LEU A 152 -12.64 -17.26 -5.75
CA LEU A 152 -13.00 -17.48 -7.17
C LEU A 152 -12.49 -18.80 -7.78
N GLY A 153 -11.68 -19.57 -7.06
CA GLY A 153 -11.18 -20.86 -7.54
C GLY A 153 -10.43 -20.77 -8.88
N LYS A 154 -10.94 -21.42 -9.92
CA LYS A 154 -10.34 -21.45 -11.27
C LYS A 154 -10.92 -20.42 -12.24
N ASP A 155 -11.91 -19.64 -11.83
CA ASP A 155 -12.55 -18.63 -12.69
C ASP A 155 -11.55 -17.49 -13.00
N ARG A 156 -11.03 -17.47 -14.23
CA ARG A 156 -10.05 -16.46 -14.65
C ARG A 156 -10.72 -15.16 -15.06
N ASP A 157 -11.87 -15.23 -15.69
CA ASP A 157 -12.56 -14.06 -16.22
C ASP A 157 -13.05 -13.19 -15.07
N ARG A 158 -13.63 -13.79 -14.02
CA ARG A 158 -14.03 -13.07 -12.81
C ARG A 158 -12.86 -12.45 -12.06
N LYS A 159 -11.68 -13.09 -12.09
CA LYS A 159 -10.45 -12.52 -11.48
C LYS A 159 -9.96 -11.28 -12.22
N HIS A 160 -10.04 -11.27 -13.54
CA HIS A 160 -9.72 -10.09 -14.35
C HIS A 160 -10.79 -9.01 -14.20
N GLN A 161 -12.08 -9.39 -14.16
CA GLN A 161 -13.17 -8.46 -13.91
C GLN A 161 -13.00 -7.71 -12.59
N ARG A 162 -12.61 -8.40 -11.49
CA ARG A 162 -12.33 -7.74 -10.20
C ARG A 162 -11.17 -6.73 -10.26
N ARG A 163 -10.23 -6.88 -11.19
CA ARG A 163 -9.14 -5.91 -11.40
C ARG A 163 -9.61 -4.69 -12.18
N THR A 164 -10.42 -4.90 -13.22
CA THR A 164 -11.10 -3.80 -13.92
C THR A 164 -11.97 -3.01 -12.95
N GLU A 165 -12.76 -3.70 -12.13
CA GLU A 165 -13.58 -3.09 -11.10
C GLU A 165 -12.76 -2.32 -10.05
N LEU A 166 -11.57 -2.82 -9.67
CA LEU A 166 -10.66 -2.09 -8.80
C LEU A 166 -10.20 -0.77 -9.43
N VAL A 167 -9.81 -0.79 -10.72
CA VAL A 167 -9.43 0.42 -11.47
C VAL A 167 -10.60 1.41 -11.49
N ASP A 168 -11.80 0.93 -11.82
CA ASP A 168 -13.00 1.77 -11.95
C ASP A 168 -13.41 2.39 -10.61
N ARG A 169 -13.42 1.62 -9.51
CA ARG A 169 -13.79 2.12 -8.17
C ARG A 169 -12.80 3.14 -7.63
N LEU A 170 -11.53 3.03 -8.00
CA LEU A 170 -10.48 3.96 -7.61
C LEU A 170 -10.35 5.14 -8.59
N ASN A 171 -11.03 5.09 -9.75
CA ASN A 171 -10.77 5.99 -10.87
C ASN A 171 -9.25 6.11 -11.17
N ALA A 172 -8.56 4.98 -11.14
CA ALA A 172 -7.10 4.95 -11.14
C ALA A 172 -6.53 5.07 -12.56
N GLU A 173 -5.39 5.75 -12.69
CA GLU A 173 -4.58 5.73 -13.91
C GLU A 173 -4.02 4.32 -14.14
N VAL A 174 -4.04 3.86 -15.40
CA VAL A 174 -3.43 2.60 -15.82
C VAL A 174 -2.24 2.87 -16.72
N ILE A 175 -1.08 2.37 -16.31
CA ILE A 175 0.19 2.50 -17.01
C ILE A 175 0.52 1.18 -17.70
N SER A 176 0.70 1.21 -19.02
CA SER A 176 1.22 0.07 -19.76
C SER A 176 2.74 0.10 -19.77
N TYR A 177 3.36 -0.87 -19.09
CA TYR A 177 4.81 -1.01 -18.95
C TYR A 177 5.25 -2.47 -19.01
N ASN A 178 6.26 -2.76 -19.83
CA ASN A 178 6.83 -4.11 -20.01
C ASN A 178 5.76 -5.18 -20.33
N ASN A 179 4.91 -4.91 -21.33
CA ASN A 179 3.81 -5.78 -21.78
C ASN A 179 2.80 -6.17 -20.67
N ASN A 180 2.68 -5.35 -19.63
CA ASN A 180 1.68 -5.49 -18.59
C ASN A 180 1.02 -4.14 -18.34
N ASP A 181 -0.20 -4.19 -17.84
CA ASP A 181 -0.95 -3.06 -17.31
C ASP A 181 -0.78 -3.01 -15.80
N TRP A 182 -0.57 -1.79 -15.33
CA TRP A 182 -0.30 -1.49 -13.94
C TRP A 182 -1.21 -0.39 -13.47
N LEU A 183 -1.93 -0.63 -12.39
CA LEU A 183 -2.69 0.40 -11.69
C LEU A 183 -1.71 1.32 -10.97
N CYS A 184 -1.82 2.64 -11.19
CA CYS A 184 -1.10 3.64 -10.44
C CYS A 184 -1.85 3.94 -9.13
N ILE A 185 -1.22 3.60 -8.00
CA ILE A 185 -1.76 3.83 -6.66
C ILE A 185 -1.51 5.29 -6.26
N TYR A 186 -0.31 5.80 -6.55
CA TYR A 186 0.06 7.16 -6.22
C TYR A 186 1.13 7.68 -7.17
N LYS A 187 1.04 8.96 -7.50
CA LYS A 187 1.94 9.67 -8.40
C LYS A 187 2.68 10.74 -7.62
N ILE A 188 4.00 10.68 -7.63
CA ILE A 188 4.88 11.57 -6.87
C ILE A 188 5.55 12.52 -7.84
N ASP A 189 5.42 13.82 -7.60
CA ASP A 189 6.21 14.84 -8.28
C ASP A 189 7.66 14.82 -7.75
N LYS A 190 8.63 14.72 -8.66
CA LYS A 190 10.05 14.61 -8.28
C LYS A 190 10.58 15.90 -7.65
N ASP A 191 10.11 17.07 -8.06
CA ASP A 191 10.53 18.33 -7.47
C ASP A 191 10.02 18.44 -6.03
N ASN A 192 8.79 17.99 -5.77
CA ASN A 192 8.25 17.90 -4.41
C ASN A 192 9.05 16.89 -3.57
N LEU A 193 9.37 15.71 -4.10
CA LEU A 193 10.18 14.72 -3.38
C LEU A 193 11.59 15.24 -3.02
N ASN A 194 12.09 16.24 -3.74
CA ASN A 194 13.37 16.88 -3.48
C ASN A 194 13.27 18.08 -2.53
N ASN A 195 12.06 18.42 -2.08
CA ASN A 195 11.80 19.54 -1.19
C ASN A 195 11.05 19.07 0.06
N GLY A 196 11.74 19.13 1.20
CA GLY A 196 11.22 18.71 2.51
C GLY A 196 9.92 19.38 2.94
N ASP A 197 9.64 20.60 2.43
CA ASP A 197 8.41 21.34 2.76
C ASP A 197 7.14 20.62 2.29
N TYR A 198 7.24 19.71 1.32
CA TYR A 198 6.11 18.94 0.79
C TYR A 198 5.96 17.55 1.44
N TYR A 199 6.85 17.16 2.36
CA TYR A 199 6.88 15.78 2.85
C TYR A 199 5.60 15.38 3.57
N GLU A 200 5.07 16.24 4.45
CA GLU A 200 3.85 15.93 5.19
C GLU A 200 2.64 15.78 4.27
N GLU A 201 2.49 16.67 3.28
CA GLU A 201 1.43 16.59 2.26
C GLU A 201 1.56 15.31 1.44
N MET A 202 2.76 15.01 0.92
CA MET A 202 2.98 13.79 0.16
C MET A 202 2.78 12.52 0.99
N PHE A 203 3.15 12.54 2.28
CA PHE A 203 2.94 11.42 3.19
C PHE A 203 1.44 11.20 3.43
N TYR A 204 0.69 12.26 3.72
CA TYR A 204 -0.76 12.23 3.87
C TYR A 204 -1.44 11.66 2.62
N GLU A 205 -1.16 12.24 1.45
CA GLU A 205 -1.78 11.83 0.20
C GLU A 205 -1.45 10.37 -0.13
N PHE A 206 -0.19 9.97 0.02
CA PHE A 206 0.21 8.59 -0.24
C PHE A 206 -0.47 7.61 0.73
N MET A 207 -0.47 7.89 2.03
CA MET A 207 -1.13 7.03 3.01
C MET A 207 -2.62 6.92 2.75
N GLN A 208 -3.30 8.04 2.46
CA GLN A 208 -4.72 8.04 2.13
C GLN A 208 -5.01 7.18 0.90
N GLN A 209 -4.27 7.37 -0.19
CA GLN A 209 -4.45 6.58 -1.43
C GLN A 209 -4.13 5.10 -1.21
N TYR A 210 -3.07 4.78 -0.45
CA TYR A 210 -2.71 3.41 -0.18
C TYR A 210 -3.77 2.68 0.66
N LEU A 211 -4.33 3.35 1.67
CA LEU A 211 -5.41 2.82 2.51
C LEU A 211 -6.71 2.64 1.72
N ILE A 212 -7.10 3.61 0.89
CA ILE A 212 -8.27 3.50 0.01
C ILE A 212 -8.08 2.31 -0.93
N TYR A 213 -6.95 2.23 -1.63
CA TYR A 213 -6.61 1.11 -2.53
C TYR A 213 -6.73 -0.25 -1.82
N ALA A 214 -6.14 -0.38 -0.63
CA ALA A 214 -6.15 -1.62 0.13
C ALA A 214 -7.56 -2.02 0.58
N LEU A 215 -8.35 -1.06 1.08
CA LEU A 215 -9.70 -1.32 1.57
C LEU A 215 -10.71 -1.55 0.43
N THR A 216 -10.51 -0.95 -0.74
CA THR A 216 -11.30 -1.23 -1.94
C THR A 216 -11.11 -2.67 -2.42
N ILE A 217 -9.89 -3.22 -2.33
CA ILE A 217 -9.65 -4.65 -2.61
C ILE A 217 -10.49 -5.53 -1.69
N GLU A 218 -10.50 -5.25 -0.38
CA GLU A 218 -11.28 -6.02 0.59
C GLU A 218 -12.79 -5.89 0.36
N SER A 219 -13.23 -4.69 -0.03
CA SER A 219 -14.62 -4.43 -0.44
C SER A 219 -15.03 -5.34 -1.61
N ILE A 220 -14.25 -5.37 -2.69
CA ILE A 220 -14.51 -6.22 -3.87
C ILE A 220 -14.46 -7.71 -3.51
N VAL A 221 -13.52 -8.13 -2.67
CA VAL A 221 -13.40 -9.54 -2.27
C VAL A 221 -14.61 -10.00 -1.44
N SER A 222 -15.20 -9.10 -0.65
CA SER A 222 -16.38 -9.39 0.18
C SER A 222 -17.67 -9.54 -0.64
N GLU A 223 -17.71 -8.95 -1.83
CA GLU A 223 -18.79 -9.08 -2.79
C GLU A 223 -18.64 -10.42 -3.52
N LYS A 224 -19.57 -11.33 -3.26
CA LYS A 224 -19.58 -12.68 -3.84
C LYS A 224 -19.87 -12.63 -5.34
#